data_AF-A0A2E1ZUF5-F1
#
_entry.id   AF-A0A2E1ZUF5-F1
#
_cell.length_a   1.000
_cell.length_b   1.000
_cell.length_c   1.000
_cell.angle_alpha   90.00
_cell.angle_beta   90.00
_cell.angle_gamma   90.00
#
_symmetry.space_group_name_H-M   'P 1'
#
loop_
_entity.id
_entity.type
_entity.pdbx_description
1 polymer ?
#
loop_
_entity_poly.entity_id
_entity_poly.type
_entity_poly.pdbx_seq_one_letter_code
_entity_poly.pdbx_strand_id
1 'polypeptide(L)'
;MQAGSRKNISIIAIVGNPFVFIGIIALSAALLLSVFSEYTKETVKSNKELDKKKNILLARYFIEAKDENNDTIAKLSNPKELMDIYNSEIEELLFLDGASNVSSVSDFEFSKLVWKENKKDGSLYYFFKGSESDKRYLPLFKVKGGDGGYIVPISGKGLWSTIKGFIYIVPESSAMYTVKGISFYEHGETPGLGGEIDVYDVKERYLDTKIDIENKRTPEMVKAVSDKEYQIDYISGATITSDGLNDFIASHILDRYKSILLEVSR
;
A
#
# COMPACT_ATOMS: atom_id res chain seq x y z
N MET A 1 54.10 -47.14 -28.27
CA MET A 1 53.08 -46.78 -27.27
C MET A 1 53.58 -45.57 -26.50
N GLN A 2 53.18 -44.36 -26.88
CA GLN A 2 53.42 -43.16 -26.08
C GLN A 2 52.39 -43.13 -24.94
N ALA A 3 52.86 -43.29 -23.71
CA ALA A 3 52.02 -43.07 -22.53
C ALA A 3 51.76 -41.57 -22.40
N GLY A 4 50.52 -41.15 -22.68
CA GLY A 4 50.09 -39.77 -22.50
C GLY A 4 50.24 -39.35 -21.04
N SER A 5 51.13 -38.40 -20.78
CA SER A 5 51.25 -37.73 -19.48
C SER A 5 49.95 -36.97 -19.20
N ARG A 6 49.10 -37.52 -18.32
CA ARG A 6 47.99 -36.76 -17.74
C ARG A 6 48.62 -35.69 -16.85
N LYS A 7 48.63 -34.43 -17.32
CA LYS A 7 48.88 -33.27 -16.45
C LYS A 7 47.81 -33.26 -15.37
N ASN A 8 48.17 -33.69 -14.15
CA ASN A 8 47.37 -33.41 -12.96
C ASN A 8 47.40 -31.90 -12.75
N ILE A 9 46.41 -31.20 -13.29
CA ILE A 9 46.22 -29.78 -13.03
C ILE A 9 45.86 -29.68 -11.55
N SER A 10 46.78 -29.14 -10.75
CA SER A 10 46.55 -28.89 -9.33
C SER A 10 45.33 -27.98 -9.17
N ILE A 11 44.37 -28.38 -8.31
CA ILE A 11 43.19 -27.57 -7.96
C ILE A 11 43.62 -26.15 -7.52
N ILE A 12 44.79 -26.03 -6.89
CA ILE A 12 45.38 -24.76 -6.45
C ILE A 12 45.76 -23.88 -7.65
N ALA A 13 46.23 -24.45 -8.76
CA ALA A 13 46.56 -23.71 -9.98
C ALA A 13 45.29 -23.24 -10.74
N ILE A 14 44.18 -23.98 -10.61
CA ILE A 14 42.88 -23.62 -11.20
C ILE A 14 42.24 -22.49 -10.40
N VAL A 15 42.21 -22.61 -9.06
CA VAL A 15 41.62 -21.60 -8.15
C VAL A 15 42.52 -20.35 -8.03
N GLY A 16 43.82 -20.47 -8.27
CA GLY A 16 44.75 -19.33 -8.31
C GLY A 16 44.54 -18.39 -9.50
N ASN A 17 43.77 -18.78 -10.53
CA ASN A 17 43.37 -17.89 -11.59
C ASN A 17 42.24 -16.96 -11.09
N PRO A 18 42.44 -15.63 -11.05
CA PRO A 18 41.45 -14.69 -10.53
C PRO A 18 40.07 -14.83 -11.18
N PHE A 19 40.00 -15.16 -12.47
CA PHE A 19 38.74 -15.34 -13.19
C PHE A 19 37.98 -16.58 -12.74
N VAL A 20 38.69 -17.68 -12.45
CA VAL A 20 38.08 -18.92 -11.95
C VAL A 20 37.63 -18.75 -10.51
N PHE A 21 38.43 -18.10 -9.67
CA PHE A 21 38.06 -17.77 -8.29
C PHE A 21 36.80 -16.89 -8.24
N ILE A 22 36.75 -15.80 -9.01
CA ILE A 22 35.57 -14.94 -9.11
C ILE A 22 34.37 -15.73 -9.62
N GLY A 23 34.56 -16.60 -10.62
CA GLY A 23 33.50 -17.47 -11.14
C GLY A 23 32.90 -18.39 -10.08
N ILE A 24 33.74 -19.01 -9.25
CA ILE A 24 33.30 -19.88 -8.14
C ILE A 24 32.52 -19.09 -7.08
N ILE A 25 33.02 -17.92 -6.68
CA ILE A 25 32.33 -17.06 -5.70
C ILE A 25 31.00 -16.57 -6.25
N ALA A 26 30.98 -16.07 -7.48
CA ALA A 26 29.77 -15.56 -8.12
C ALA A 26 28.70 -16.66 -8.24
N LEU A 27 29.11 -17.87 -8.67
CA LEU A 27 28.20 -19.00 -8.77
C LEU A 27 27.67 -19.42 -7.39
N SER A 28 28.55 -19.50 -6.39
CA SER A 28 28.15 -19.87 -5.02
C SER A 28 27.20 -18.85 -4.41
N ALA A 29 27.48 -17.55 -4.56
CA ALA A 29 26.64 -16.48 -4.07
C ALA A 29 25.28 -16.44 -4.79
N ALA A 30 25.27 -16.63 -6.12
CA ALA A 30 24.03 -16.68 -6.90
C ALA A 30 23.16 -17.87 -6.50
N LEU A 31 23.74 -19.05 -6.28
CA LEU A 31 23.01 -20.23 -5.83
C LEU A 31 22.43 -20.03 -4.43
N LEU A 32 23.23 -19.52 -3.49
CA LEU A 32 22.75 -19.21 -2.15
C LEU A 32 21.60 -18.22 -2.20
N LEU A 33 21.77 -17.08 -2.89
CA LEU A 33 20.73 -16.06 -3.00
C LEU A 33 19.46 -16.59 -3.67
N SER A 34 19.59 -17.43 -4.70
CA SER A 34 18.44 -18.05 -5.37
C SER A 34 17.68 -19.00 -4.45
N VAL A 35 18.38 -19.84 -3.68
CA VAL A 35 17.74 -20.78 -2.74
C VAL A 35 17.01 -20.00 -1.64
N PHE A 36 17.68 -19.02 -1.02
CA PHE A 36 17.05 -18.18 0.00
C PHE A 36 15.86 -17.39 -0.54
N SER A 37 15.99 -16.82 -1.74
CA SER A 37 14.92 -16.03 -2.37
C SER A 37 13.69 -16.88 -2.67
N GLU A 38 13.84 -18.11 -3.19
CA GLU A 38 12.67 -18.94 -3.51
C GLU A 38 12.05 -19.54 -2.24
N TYR A 39 12.86 -19.97 -1.27
CA TYR A 39 12.37 -20.52 0.00
C TYR A 39 11.57 -19.52 0.82
N THR A 40 11.99 -18.25 0.86
CA THR A 40 11.32 -17.21 1.67
C THR A 40 10.16 -16.51 0.95
N LYS A 41 10.01 -16.71 -0.36
CA LYS A 41 9.08 -15.99 -1.22
C LYS A 41 7.62 -16.08 -0.76
N GLU A 42 7.16 -17.28 -0.42
CA GLU A 42 5.77 -17.48 0.01
C GLU A 42 5.50 -16.81 1.35
N THR A 43 6.42 -16.93 2.31
CA THR A 43 6.34 -16.27 3.62
C THR A 43 6.33 -14.74 3.47
N VAL A 44 7.23 -14.19 2.64
CA VAL A 44 7.27 -12.74 2.35
C VAL A 44 5.96 -12.29 1.73
N LYS A 45 5.42 -13.06 0.78
CA LYS A 45 4.13 -12.75 0.16
C LYS A 45 2.99 -12.76 1.18
N SER A 46 2.91 -13.80 2.01
CA SER A 46 1.89 -13.92 3.05
C SER A 46 1.97 -12.78 4.06
N ASN A 47 3.18 -12.41 4.48
CA ASN A 47 3.39 -11.30 5.42
C ASN A 47 2.99 -9.96 4.81
N LYS A 48 3.27 -9.72 3.53
CA LYS A 48 2.82 -8.51 2.82
C LYS A 48 1.30 -8.42 2.73
N GLU A 49 0.62 -9.53 2.46
CA GLU A 49 -0.85 -9.55 2.43
C GLU A 49 -1.45 -9.32 3.83
N LEU A 50 -0.85 -9.93 4.86
CA LEU A 50 -1.26 -9.72 6.24
C LEU A 50 -1.06 -8.25 6.66
N ASP A 51 0.07 -7.66 6.29
CA ASP A 51 0.40 -6.27 6.62
C ASP A 51 -0.55 -5.27 5.94
N LYS A 52 -0.97 -5.53 4.70
CA LYS A 52 -2.04 -4.72 4.07
C LYS A 52 -3.34 -4.78 4.87
N LYS A 53 -3.77 -5.98 5.27
CA LYS A 53 -4.99 -6.16 6.07
C LYS A 53 -4.86 -5.50 7.45
N LYS A 54 -3.68 -5.58 8.06
CA LYS A 54 -3.35 -4.84 9.28
C LYS A 54 -3.55 -3.35 9.07
N ASN A 55 -3.00 -2.80 8.00
CA ASN A 55 -3.07 -1.36 7.72
C ASN A 55 -4.48 -0.88 7.37
N ILE A 56 -5.33 -1.72 6.75
CA ILE A 56 -6.76 -1.43 6.62
C ILE A 56 -7.40 -1.26 8.01
N LEU A 57 -7.12 -2.18 8.93
CA LEU A 57 -7.63 -2.08 10.30
C LEU A 57 -7.03 -0.91 11.08
N LEU A 58 -5.75 -0.58 10.89
CA LEU A 58 -5.13 0.59 11.51
C LEU A 58 -5.71 1.91 11.00
N ALA A 59 -6.14 1.98 9.74
CA ALA A 59 -6.86 3.16 9.25
C ALA A 59 -8.23 3.30 9.91
N ARG A 60 -8.93 2.19 10.18
CA ARG A 60 -10.20 2.17 10.92
C ARG A 60 -10.01 2.55 12.39
N TYR A 61 -9.08 1.88 13.06
CA TYR A 61 -8.77 2.03 14.48
C TYR A 61 -7.72 3.11 14.74
N PHE A 62 -7.76 4.19 13.94
CA PHE A 62 -6.70 5.18 13.93
C PHE A 62 -6.57 5.87 15.29
N ILE A 63 -7.69 6.23 15.93
CA ILE A 63 -7.70 6.90 17.24
C ILE A 63 -7.18 5.95 18.33
N GLU A 64 -7.61 4.69 18.31
CA GLU A 64 -7.18 3.66 19.24
C GLU A 64 -5.68 3.37 19.09
N ALA A 65 -5.13 3.49 17.88
CA ALA A 65 -3.70 3.30 17.60
C ALA A 65 -2.78 4.31 18.30
N LYS A 66 -3.33 5.40 18.86
CA LYS A 66 -2.58 6.33 19.72
C LYS A 66 -2.10 5.68 21.02
N ASP A 67 -2.89 4.75 21.56
CA ASP A 67 -2.55 4.00 22.76
C ASP A 67 -2.04 2.60 22.37
N GLU A 68 -0.73 2.41 22.44
CA GLU A 68 -0.10 1.12 22.14
C GLU A 68 -0.57 -0.02 23.06
N ASN A 69 -1.15 0.31 24.23
CA ASN A 69 -1.70 -0.68 25.17
C ASN A 69 -3.19 -0.99 24.90
N ASN A 70 -3.78 -0.39 23.88
CA ASN A 70 -5.16 -0.67 23.51
C ASN A 70 -5.30 -2.15 23.10
N ASP A 71 -6.24 -2.85 23.74
CA ASP A 71 -6.45 -4.30 23.55
C ASP A 71 -6.76 -4.65 22.08
N THR A 72 -7.53 -3.83 21.38
CA THR A 72 -7.82 -4.03 19.95
C THR A 72 -6.56 -3.90 19.11
N ILE A 73 -5.72 -2.89 19.37
CA ILE A 73 -4.46 -2.67 18.64
C ILE A 73 -3.46 -3.79 18.90
N ALA A 74 -3.36 -4.27 20.15
CA ALA A 74 -2.50 -5.38 20.51
C ALA A 74 -2.86 -6.66 19.71
N LYS A 75 -4.16 -6.95 19.57
CA LYS A 75 -4.67 -8.09 18.78
C LYS A 75 -4.28 -8.03 17.30
N LEU A 76 -4.10 -6.84 16.73
CA LEU A 76 -3.66 -6.68 15.32
C LEU A 76 -2.24 -7.17 15.07
N SER A 77 -1.45 -7.44 16.11
CA SER A 77 -0.11 -8.04 15.97
C SER A 77 -0.15 -9.57 15.87
N ASN A 78 -1.27 -10.20 16.24
CA ASN A 78 -1.47 -11.64 16.08
C ASN A 78 -2.15 -11.95 14.75
N PRO A 79 -1.56 -12.76 13.85
CA PRO A 79 -2.14 -13.03 12.53
C PRO A 79 -3.55 -13.62 12.55
N LYS A 80 -3.86 -14.46 13.54
CA LYS A 80 -5.18 -15.10 13.64
C LYS A 80 -6.24 -14.10 14.09
N GLU A 81 -5.96 -13.37 15.17
CA GLU A 81 -6.89 -12.38 15.73
C GLU A 81 -7.11 -11.23 14.74
N LEU A 82 -6.05 -10.76 14.06
CA LEU A 82 -6.17 -9.81 12.96
C LEU A 82 -7.14 -10.29 11.90
N MET A 83 -7.01 -11.54 11.45
CA MET A 83 -7.89 -12.10 10.43
C MET A 83 -9.34 -12.26 10.92
N ASP A 84 -9.54 -12.63 12.18
CA ASP A 84 -10.86 -12.75 12.80
C ASP A 84 -11.57 -11.37 12.88
N ILE A 85 -10.84 -10.32 13.26
CA ILE A 85 -11.33 -8.93 13.25
C ILE A 85 -11.59 -8.47 11.81
N TYR A 86 -10.63 -8.68 10.91
CA TYR A 86 -10.78 -8.27 9.50
C TYR A 86 -12.01 -8.89 8.86
N ASN A 87 -12.21 -10.21 8.99
CA ASN A 87 -13.34 -10.89 8.38
C ASN A 87 -14.69 -10.49 9.01
N SER A 88 -14.70 -10.22 10.32
CA SER A 88 -15.92 -9.83 11.02
C SER A 88 -16.32 -8.39 10.73
N GLU A 89 -15.35 -7.49 10.53
CA GLU A 89 -15.64 -6.06 10.47
C GLU A 89 -15.39 -5.39 9.12
N ILE A 90 -14.71 -6.04 8.18
CA ILE A 90 -14.43 -5.51 6.84
C ILE A 90 -15.20 -6.32 5.80
N GLU A 91 -15.86 -5.62 4.88
CA GLU A 91 -16.43 -6.15 3.65
C GLU A 91 -15.56 -5.70 2.47
N GLU A 92 -15.04 -6.66 1.71
CA GLU A 92 -14.28 -6.38 0.50
C GLU A 92 -15.27 -6.14 -0.65
N LEU A 93 -15.19 -4.98 -1.29
CA LEU A 93 -15.95 -4.63 -2.48
C LEU A 93 -15.00 -4.45 -3.66
N LEU A 94 -15.48 -4.76 -4.86
CA LEU A 94 -14.70 -4.65 -6.08
C LEU A 94 -15.54 -4.05 -7.21
N PHE A 95 -14.97 -3.10 -7.92
CA PHE A 95 -15.62 -2.40 -9.02
C PHE A 95 -14.78 -2.48 -10.30
N LEU A 96 -15.43 -2.43 -11.45
CA LEU A 96 -14.73 -2.35 -12.74
C LEU A 96 -14.25 -0.91 -12.98
N ASP A 97 -12.95 -0.75 -13.21
CA ASP A 97 -12.32 0.54 -13.53
C ASP A 97 -12.61 0.93 -15.00
N GLY A 98 -12.89 2.21 -15.24
CA GLY A 98 -13.17 2.74 -16.58
C GLY A 98 -14.51 2.33 -17.20
N ALA A 99 -15.42 1.74 -16.43
CA ALA A 99 -16.79 1.47 -16.89
C ALA A 99 -17.61 2.77 -16.98
N SER A 100 -18.50 2.89 -17.97
CA SER A 100 -19.36 4.08 -18.14
C SER A 100 -20.30 4.32 -16.96
N ASN A 101 -20.70 3.24 -16.28
CA ASN A 101 -21.49 3.25 -15.05
C ASN A 101 -20.77 2.43 -13.98
N VAL A 102 -20.99 2.77 -12.71
CA VAL A 102 -20.48 2.01 -11.57
C VAL A 102 -20.94 0.56 -11.70
N SER A 103 -19.98 -0.36 -11.82
CA SER A 103 -20.24 -1.78 -12.03
C SER A 103 -19.52 -2.56 -10.93
N SER A 104 -20.27 -3.01 -9.94
CA SER A 104 -19.74 -3.91 -8.92
C SER A 104 -19.49 -5.30 -9.51
N VAL A 105 -18.48 -5.98 -9.00
CA VAL A 105 -18.11 -7.33 -9.38
C VAL A 105 -18.51 -8.25 -8.23
N SER A 106 -19.36 -9.24 -8.50
CA SER A 106 -19.68 -10.31 -7.56
C SER A 106 -18.77 -11.52 -7.77
N ASP A 107 -18.79 -12.46 -6.82
CA ASP A 107 -18.18 -13.79 -6.95
C ASP A 107 -16.68 -13.76 -7.30
N PHE A 108 -15.92 -12.90 -6.60
CA PHE A 108 -14.47 -12.80 -6.75
C PHE A 108 -13.72 -13.37 -5.54
N GLU A 109 -12.46 -13.74 -5.77
CA GLU A 109 -11.51 -14.04 -4.70
C GLU A 109 -10.47 -12.93 -4.62
N PHE A 110 -10.54 -12.09 -3.59
CA PHE A 110 -9.65 -10.94 -3.45
C PHE A 110 -8.17 -11.34 -3.39
N SER A 111 -7.87 -12.53 -2.87
CA SER A 111 -6.53 -13.13 -2.82
C SER A 111 -5.90 -13.35 -4.21
N LYS A 112 -6.70 -13.41 -5.28
CA LYS A 112 -6.25 -13.52 -6.67
C LYS A 112 -6.02 -12.17 -7.34
N LEU A 113 -6.39 -11.07 -6.69
CA LEU A 113 -6.21 -9.71 -7.21
C LEU A 113 -4.73 -9.30 -7.08
N VAL A 114 -4.15 -8.86 -8.19
CA VAL A 114 -2.76 -8.43 -8.26
C VAL A 114 -2.70 -6.91 -8.27
N TRP A 115 -1.93 -6.36 -7.32
CA TRP A 115 -1.73 -4.93 -7.14
C TRP A 115 -0.42 -4.54 -7.85
N LYS A 116 -0.52 -3.81 -8.96
CA LYS A 116 0.65 -3.44 -9.78
C LYS A 116 0.81 -1.94 -9.83
N GLU A 117 2.01 -1.51 -9.50
CA GLU A 117 2.41 -0.12 -9.53
C GLU A 117 2.61 0.39 -10.97
N ASN A 118 2.03 1.55 -11.25
CA ASN A 118 2.36 2.35 -12.41
C ASN A 118 3.63 3.17 -12.12
N LYS A 119 4.71 2.86 -12.85
CA LYS A 119 6.01 3.52 -12.67
C LYS A 119 5.99 5.04 -13.00
N LYS A 120 4.98 5.53 -13.72
CA LYS A 120 4.89 6.94 -14.10
C LYS A 120 4.45 7.82 -12.94
N ASP A 121 3.38 7.44 -12.23
CA ASP A 121 2.72 8.26 -11.21
C ASP A 121 2.65 7.60 -9.82
N GLY A 122 3.07 6.33 -9.70
CA GLY A 122 3.01 5.56 -8.45
C GLY A 122 1.62 4.99 -8.12
N SER A 123 0.62 5.23 -8.96
CA SER A 123 -0.72 4.68 -8.74
C SER A 123 -0.74 3.16 -8.86
N LEU A 124 -1.57 2.51 -8.06
CA LEU A 124 -1.79 1.07 -8.15
C LEU A 124 -2.95 0.75 -9.10
N TYR A 125 -2.71 -0.19 -10.02
CA TYR A 125 -3.71 -0.85 -10.83
C TYR A 125 -3.95 -2.27 -10.35
N TYR A 126 -5.20 -2.71 -10.45
CA TYR A 126 -5.66 -3.97 -9.88
C TYR A 126 -6.24 -4.85 -10.98
N PHE A 127 -5.79 -6.09 -11.09
CA PHE A 127 -6.26 -7.05 -12.11
C PHE A 127 -6.22 -8.48 -11.58
N PHE A 128 -7.03 -9.36 -12.14
CA PHE A 128 -6.95 -10.79 -11.87
C PHE A 128 -5.89 -11.45 -12.74
N LYS A 129 -5.02 -12.26 -12.13
CA LYS A 129 -3.99 -13.02 -12.85
C LYS A 129 -4.66 -14.04 -13.79
N GLY A 130 -4.38 -13.96 -15.09
CA GLY A 130 -4.94 -14.88 -16.08
C GLY A 130 -6.30 -14.47 -16.66
N SER A 131 -6.79 -13.26 -16.36
CA SER A 131 -7.93 -12.67 -17.07
C SER A 131 -7.53 -12.39 -18.53
N GLU A 132 -8.33 -12.85 -19.49
CA GLU A 132 -8.13 -12.62 -20.94
C GLU A 132 -8.30 -11.14 -21.35
N SER A 133 -8.63 -10.26 -20.41
CA SER A 133 -8.92 -8.86 -20.65
C SER A 133 -8.00 -7.96 -19.84
N ASP A 134 -7.53 -6.87 -20.46
CA ASP A 134 -6.84 -5.73 -19.80
C ASP A 134 -7.74 -4.95 -18.83
N LYS A 135 -8.80 -5.60 -18.31
CA LYS A 135 -9.74 -5.02 -17.35
C LYS A 135 -9.01 -4.72 -16.05
N ARG A 136 -9.20 -3.49 -15.59
CA ARG A 136 -8.73 -3.02 -14.30
C ARG A 136 -9.91 -2.99 -13.34
N TYR A 137 -9.60 -3.11 -12.07
CA TYR A 137 -10.58 -3.09 -11.00
C TYR A 137 -10.20 -2.04 -9.96
N LEU A 138 -11.15 -1.65 -9.13
CA LEU A 138 -10.96 -0.75 -7.99
C LEU A 138 -11.48 -1.43 -6.72
N PRO A 139 -10.60 -1.83 -5.81
CA PRO A 139 -11.02 -2.38 -4.53
C PRO A 139 -11.45 -1.26 -3.58
N LEU A 140 -12.53 -1.50 -2.83
CA LEU A 140 -13.02 -0.63 -1.78
C LEU A 140 -13.34 -1.49 -0.56
N PHE A 141 -12.95 -1.07 0.63
CA PHE A 141 -13.23 -1.86 1.83
C PHE A 141 -14.29 -1.14 2.66
N LYS A 142 -15.46 -1.75 2.80
CA LYS A 142 -16.54 -1.19 3.60
C LYS A 142 -16.41 -1.66 5.04
N VAL A 143 -16.50 -0.72 5.97
CA VAL A 143 -16.50 -0.98 7.41
C VAL A 143 -17.91 -1.42 7.83
N LYS A 144 -18.00 -2.60 8.45
CA LYS A 144 -19.22 -3.15 9.05
C LYS A 144 -19.35 -2.66 10.50
N GLY A 145 -20.54 -2.19 10.85
CA GLY A 145 -20.86 -1.67 12.18
C GLY A 145 -20.19 -0.32 12.49
N GLY A 146 -20.47 0.22 13.68
CA GLY A 146 -20.00 1.56 14.08
C GLY A 146 -20.53 2.67 13.17
N ASP A 147 -19.68 3.66 12.88
CA ASP A 147 -19.97 4.76 11.95
C ASP A 147 -20.01 4.31 10.47
N GLY A 148 -19.71 3.04 10.19
CA GLY A 148 -19.67 2.50 8.83
C GLY A 148 -18.55 3.14 8.00
N GLY A 149 -18.84 3.50 6.76
CA GLY A 149 -17.88 4.15 5.87
C GLY A 149 -16.99 3.19 5.08
N TYR A 150 -15.98 3.77 4.44
CA TYR A 150 -15.20 3.15 3.39
C TYR A 150 -13.72 3.45 3.57
N ILE A 151 -12.89 2.45 3.34
CA ILE A 151 -11.44 2.55 3.34
C ILE A 151 -10.99 2.44 1.89
N VAL A 152 -10.38 3.52 1.40
CA VAL A 152 -9.95 3.66 0.01
C VAL A 152 -8.43 3.42 -0.06
N PRO A 153 -7.96 2.46 -0.87
CA PRO A 153 -6.53 2.34 -1.12
C PRO A 153 -6.02 3.54 -1.93
N ILE A 154 -4.97 4.16 -1.42
CA ILE A 154 -4.32 5.34 -2.00
C ILE A 154 -2.86 5.04 -2.28
N SER A 155 -2.35 5.57 -3.39
CA SER A 155 -0.94 5.38 -3.76
C SER A 155 -0.48 6.41 -4.77
N GLY A 156 0.77 6.81 -4.69
CA GLY A 156 1.36 7.73 -5.65
C GLY A 156 2.81 8.02 -5.35
N LYS A 157 3.46 8.80 -6.23
CA LYS A 157 4.85 9.20 -6.03
C LYS A 157 5.00 10.18 -4.86
N GLY A 158 5.90 9.84 -3.95
CA GLY A 158 6.58 10.81 -3.09
C GLY A 158 7.85 11.34 -3.77
N LEU A 159 8.86 11.69 -2.99
CA LEU A 159 10.14 12.15 -3.52
C LEU A 159 11.00 10.99 -4.05
N TRP A 160 11.12 9.92 -3.27
CA TRP A 160 12.06 8.82 -3.52
C TRP A 160 11.37 7.53 -3.96
N SER A 161 10.15 7.30 -3.46
CA SER A 161 9.42 6.07 -3.75
C SER A 161 7.96 6.34 -4.05
N THR A 162 7.27 5.28 -4.48
CA THR A 162 5.82 5.21 -4.36
C THR A 162 5.45 5.04 -2.88
N ILE A 163 4.49 5.85 -2.42
CA ILE A 163 3.86 5.75 -1.10
C ILE A 163 2.56 4.96 -1.30
N LYS A 164 2.28 4.00 -0.42
CA LYS A 164 1.09 3.15 -0.48
C LYS A 164 0.41 3.12 0.87
N GLY A 165 -0.89 3.32 0.87
CA GLY A 165 -1.66 3.44 2.10
C GLY A 165 -3.15 3.26 1.89
N PHE A 166 -3.87 3.60 2.95
CA PHE A 166 -5.32 3.57 3.02
C PHE A 166 -5.83 4.82 3.73
N ILE A 167 -6.93 5.38 3.23
CA ILE A 167 -7.66 6.47 3.89
C ILE A 167 -9.06 5.98 4.26
N TYR A 168 -9.42 6.09 5.52
CA TYR A 168 -10.72 5.74 6.05
C TYR A 168 -11.62 6.97 6.07
N ILE A 169 -12.74 6.89 5.35
CA ILE A 169 -13.68 7.99 5.15
C ILE A 169 -15.10 7.55 5.52
N VAL A 170 -15.81 8.40 6.26
CA VAL A 170 -17.18 8.16 6.71
C VAL A 170 -18.11 9.16 6.01
N PRO A 171 -19.20 8.71 5.37
CA PRO A 171 -20.13 9.60 4.68
C PRO A 171 -20.90 10.49 5.66
N GLU A 172 -21.00 11.78 5.35
CA GLU A 172 -21.90 12.72 6.04
C GLU A 172 -23.14 13.03 5.20
N SER A 173 -22.97 13.01 3.88
CA SER A 173 -24.04 13.16 2.89
C SER A 173 -23.63 12.45 1.60
N SER A 174 -24.42 12.55 0.53
CA SER A 174 -24.15 11.87 -0.73
C SER A 174 -22.81 12.26 -1.38
N ALA A 175 -22.28 13.46 -1.15
CA ALA A 175 -21.02 13.92 -1.74
C ALA A 175 -19.97 14.38 -0.73
N MET A 176 -20.30 14.32 0.57
CA MET A 176 -19.41 14.77 1.65
C MET A 176 -19.00 13.60 2.54
N TYR A 177 -17.71 13.56 2.87
CA TYR A 177 -17.14 12.56 3.77
C TYR A 177 -16.22 13.23 4.78
N THR A 178 -16.08 12.60 5.94
CA THR A 178 -15.09 12.95 6.95
C THR A 178 -14.02 11.88 6.99
N VAL A 179 -12.76 12.29 7.00
CA VAL A 179 -11.63 11.39 7.18
C VAL A 179 -11.54 10.98 8.65
N LYS A 180 -11.59 9.68 8.92
CA LYS A 180 -11.50 9.11 10.27
C LYS A 180 -10.19 8.39 10.56
N GLY A 181 -9.34 8.24 9.54
CA GLY A 181 -8.00 7.73 9.73
C GLY A 181 -7.25 7.56 8.42
N ILE A 182 -5.93 7.43 8.54
CA ILE A 182 -5.03 7.17 7.41
C ILE A 182 -3.90 6.25 7.89
N SER A 183 -3.46 5.34 7.02
CA SER A 183 -2.33 4.44 7.28
C SER A 183 -1.46 4.28 6.05
N PHE A 184 -0.16 4.06 6.24
CA PHE A 184 0.80 3.82 5.17
C PHE A 184 1.54 2.52 5.46
N TYR A 185 1.59 1.61 4.49
CA TYR A 185 2.19 0.28 4.66
C TYR A 185 3.46 0.08 3.85
N GLU A 186 3.73 0.95 2.88
CA GLU A 186 4.96 0.89 2.08
C GLU A 186 5.36 2.28 1.60
N HIS A 187 6.58 2.70 1.95
CA HIS A 187 7.28 3.85 1.37
C HIS A 187 8.80 3.69 1.58
N GLY A 188 9.57 4.51 0.88
CA GLY A 188 11.03 4.57 0.92
C GLY A 188 11.54 6.01 1.04
N GLU A 189 10.71 6.89 1.60
CA GLU A 189 11.08 8.28 1.88
C GLU A 189 12.14 8.36 3.00
N THR A 190 12.87 9.48 3.05
CA THR A 190 13.97 9.67 4.03
C THR A 190 13.42 9.84 5.46
N PRO A 191 13.85 9.04 6.45
CA PRO A 191 13.51 9.23 7.86
C PRO A 191 13.88 10.63 8.37
N GLY A 192 13.04 11.25 9.20
CA GLY A 192 13.24 12.63 9.66
C GLY A 192 12.83 13.72 8.66
N LEU A 193 12.41 13.34 7.45
CA LEU A 193 11.87 14.23 6.40
C LEU A 193 10.54 13.64 5.89
N GLY A 194 10.51 13.14 4.65
CA GLY A 194 9.30 12.55 4.07
C GLY A 194 8.88 11.24 4.74
N GLY A 195 9.79 10.55 5.44
CA GLY A 195 9.47 9.36 6.21
C GLY A 195 8.56 9.63 7.41
N GLU A 196 8.43 10.89 7.83
CA GLU A 196 7.53 11.29 8.92
C GLU A 196 6.05 11.10 8.58
N ILE A 197 5.70 10.81 7.31
CA ILE A 197 4.33 10.46 6.90
C ILE A 197 3.72 9.33 7.73
N ASP A 198 4.54 8.42 8.28
CA ASP A 198 4.06 7.28 9.07
C ASP A 198 4.02 7.57 10.58
N VAL A 199 4.46 8.75 11.02
CA VAL A 199 4.36 9.17 12.42
C VAL A 199 2.91 9.54 12.75
N TYR A 200 2.43 9.12 13.92
CA TYR A 200 1.05 9.34 14.36
C TYR A 200 0.66 10.82 14.29
N ASP A 201 1.48 11.74 14.79
CA ASP A 201 1.21 13.19 14.79
C ASP A 201 1.07 13.81 13.38
N VAL A 202 1.67 13.20 12.36
CA VAL A 202 1.50 13.64 10.97
C VAL A 202 0.20 13.09 10.41
N LYS A 203 -0.08 11.80 10.65
CA LYS A 203 -1.33 11.16 10.23
C LYS A 203 -2.55 11.75 10.92
N GLU A 204 -2.44 12.15 12.19
CA GLU A 204 -3.52 12.74 13.00
C GLU A 204 -4.01 14.06 12.41
N ARG A 205 -3.18 14.76 11.64
CA ARG A 205 -3.61 16.00 10.95
C ARG A 205 -4.74 15.75 9.97
N TYR A 206 -4.81 14.56 9.37
CA TYR A 206 -5.92 14.19 8.48
C TYR A 206 -7.21 13.87 9.24
N LEU A 207 -7.15 13.60 10.54
CA LEU A 207 -8.33 13.23 11.32
C LEU A 207 -9.34 14.37 11.32
N ASP A 208 -10.61 14.03 11.07
CA ASP A 208 -11.77 14.91 11.02
C ASP A 208 -11.74 15.98 9.90
N THR A 209 -10.78 15.92 8.99
CA THR A 209 -10.80 16.71 7.75
C THR A 209 -11.90 16.23 6.81
N LYS A 210 -12.34 17.12 5.92
CA LYS A 210 -13.47 16.93 5.03
C LYS A 210 -13.03 16.58 3.61
N ILE A 211 -13.88 15.83 2.93
CA ILE A 211 -13.85 15.58 1.49
C ILE A 211 -15.19 16.04 0.93
N ASP A 212 -15.14 16.84 -0.12
CA ASP A 212 -16.29 17.30 -0.87
C ASP A 212 -16.08 16.98 -2.36
N ILE A 213 -16.77 15.95 -2.83
CA ILE A 213 -16.63 15.44 -4.19
C ILE A 213 -17.24 16.40 -5.23
N GLU A 214 -18.25 17.18 -4.84
CA GLU A 214 -18.92 18.14 -5.72
C GLU A 214 -18.05 19.37 -5.93
N ASN A 215 -17.52 19.94 -4.85
CA ASN A 215 -16.63 21.10 -4.88
C ASN A 215 -15.16 20.75 -5.12
N LYS A 216 -14.85 19.48 -5.38
CA LYS A 216 -13.50 18.97 -5.67
C LYS A 216 -12.49 19.30 -4.57
N ARG A 217 -12.89 19.10 -3.31
CA ARG A 217 -12.03 19.34 -2.15
C ARG A 217 -11.68 18.03 -1.47
N THR A 218 -10.40 17.89 -1.14
CA THR A 218 -9.86 16.83 -0.28
C THR A 218 -8.92 17.46 0.72
N PRO A 219 -8.49 16.73 1.76
CA PRO A 219 -7.44 17.20 2.65
C PRO A 219 -6.17 17.52 1.87
N GLU A 220 -5.61 18.70 2.12
CA GLU A 220 -4.46 19.27 1.42
C GLU A 220 -3.44 19.76 2.45
N MET A 221 -2.21 19.25 2.37
CA MET A 221 -1.08 19.79 3.10
C MET A 221 -0.63 21.13 2.51
N VAL A 222 -0.53 22.16 3.35
CA VAL A 222 -0.15 23.52 2.98
C VAL A 222 0.88 24.11 3.95
N LYS A 223 1.55 25.21 3.55
CA LYS A 223 2.53 25.91 4.41
C LYS A 223 1.87 26.72 5.53
N ALA A 224 0.68 27.23 5.26
CA ALA A 224 -0.06 28.08 6.17
C ALA A 224 -1.54 27.72 6.04
N VAL A 225 -2.06 27.05 7.07
CA VAL A 225 -3.45 26.61 7.12
C VAL A 225 -4.37 27.82 7.28
N SER A 226 -5.30 27.97 6.34
CA SER A 226 -6.33 29.02 6.34
C SER A 226 -7.75 28.46 6.49
N ASP A 227 -7.96 27.22 6.04
CA ASP A 227 -9.22 26.49 6.15
C ASP A 227 -8.96 25.12 6.78
N LYS A 228 -9.15 25.01 8.11
CA LYS A 228 -8.87 23.79 8.87
C LYS A 228 -9.77 22.60 8.49
N GLU A 229 -10.87 22.81 7.78
CA GLU A 229 -11.72 21.70 7.35
C GLU A 229 -11.04 20.86 6.25
N TYR A 230 -10.18 21.48 5.44
CA TYR A 230 -9.55 20.82 4.28
C TYR A 230 -8.05 21.01 4.21
N GLN A 231 -7.47 21.93 5.00
CA GLN A 231 -6.05 22.22 4.97
C GLN A 231 -5.38 21.77 6.26
N ILE A 232 -4.23 21.11 6.09
CA ILE A 232 -3.41 20.59 7.16
C ILE A 232 -1.96 21.06 6.97
N ASP A 233 -1.17 21.04 8.04
CA ASP A 233 0.21 21.52 7.94
C ASP A 233 1.10 20.55 7.15
N TYR A 234 1.98 21.12 6.33
CA TYR A 234 3.05 20.37 5.67
C TYR A 234 3.95 19.60 6.64
N ILE A 235 4.58 18.55 6.10
CA ILE A 235 5.67 17.87 6.78
C ILE A 235 6.93 18.74 6.68
N SER A 236 7.50 19.08 7.83
CA SER A 236 8.67 19.96 7.90
C SER A 236 9.83 19.39 7.09
N GLY A 237 10.38 20.19 6.17
CA GLY A 237 11.48 19.77 5.30
C GLY A 237 11.11 18.78 4.19
N ALA A 238 9.84 18.40 4.03
CA ALA A 238 9.40 17.39 3.08
C ALA A 238 8.24 17.87 2.19
N THR A 239 8.41 19.04 1.55
CA THR A 239 7.40 19.64 0.67
C THR A 239 7.03 18.73 -0.50
N ILE A 240 8.01 18.11 -1.19
CA ILE A 240 7.73 17.25 -2.36
C ILE A 240 6.93 16.00 -1.96
N THR A 241 7.28 15.38 -0.83
CA THR A 241 6.50 14.24 -0.30
C THR A 241 5.07 14.67 -0.03
N SER A 242 4.89 15.82 0.60
CA SER A 242 3.57 16.33 0.96
C SER A 242 2.73 16.74 -0.26
N ASP A 243 3.34 17.35 -1.27
CA ASP A 243 2.69 17.65 -2.55
C ASP A 243 2.25 16.35 -3.24
N GLY A 244 3.10 15.32 -3.20
CA GLY A 244 2.74 13.98 -3.66
C GLY A 244 1.48 13.44 -2.97
N LEU A 245 1.40 13.53 -1.63
CA LEU A 245 0.20 13.14 -0.88
C LEU A 245 -1.04 13.90 -1.35
N ASN A 246 -0.96 15.21 -1.51
CA ASN A 246 -2.07 16.04 -2.02
C ASN A 246 -2.54 15.54 -3.38
N ASP A 247 -1.61 15.38 -4.32
CA ASP A 247 -1.90 15.00 -5.70
C ASP A 247 -2.57 13.63 -5.78
N PHE A 248 -1.99 12.61 -5.13
CA PHE A 248 -2.52 11.26 -5.27
C PHE A 248 -3.79 11.04 -4.44
N ILE A 249 -3.96 11.68 -3.28
CA ILE A 249 -5.21 11.59 -2.51
C ILE A 249 -6.33 12.24 -3.33
N ALA A 250 -6.11 13.46 -3.85
CA ALA A 250 -7.07 14.14 -4.71
C ALA A 250 -7.43 13.30 -5.95
N SER A 251 -6.44 12.79 -6.67
CA SER A 251 -6.68 11.97 -7.87
C SER A 251 -7.43 10.67 -7.57
N HIS A 252 -7.14 10.00 -6.45
CA HIS A 252 -7.85 8.78 -6.08
C HIS A 252 -9.31 9.09 -5.72
N ILE A 253 -9.55 10.08 -4.86
CA ILE A 253 -10.89 10.37 -4.35
C ILE A 253 -11.77 11.08 -5.38
N LEU A 254 -11.24 12.12 -6.04
CA LEU A 254 -11.99 13.00 -6.93
C LEU A 254 -12.08 12.51 -8.37
N ASP A 255 -11.19 11.60 -8.78
CA ASP A 255 -11.21 11.04 -10.14
C ASP A 255 -11.50 9.53 -10.12
N ARG A 256 -10.61 8.72 -9.54
CA ARG A 256 -10.67 7.25 -9.68
C ARG A 256 -11.88 6.63 -8.97
N TYR A 257 -12.11 7.03 -7.72
CA TYR A 257 -13.19 6.49 -6.88
C TYR A 257 -14.44 7.37 -6.87
N LYS A 258 -14.43 8.53 -7.52
CA LYS A 258 -15.52 9.51 -7.46
C LYS A 258 -16.90 8.92 -7.75
N SER A 259 -17.04 8.22 -8.88
CA SER A 259 -18.33 7.63 -9.28
C SER A 259 -18.79 6.55 -8.30
N ILE A 260 -17.86 5.72 -7.82
CA ILE A 260 -18.14 4.67 -6.84
C ILE A 260 -18.59 5.30 -5.52
N LEU A 261 -17.85 6.28 -5.01
CA LEU A 261 -18.14 6.94 -3.74
C LEU A 261 -19.53 7.59 -3.77
N LEU A 262 -19.85 8.35 -4.82
CA LEU A 262 -21.17 8.96 -5.01
C LEU A 262 -22.32 7.95 -5.13
N GLU A 263 -22.05 6.71 -5.54
CA GLU A 263 -23.06 5.66 -5.65
C GLU A 263 -23.27 4.96 -4.30
N VAL A 264 -22.20 4.67 -3.57
CA VAL A 264 -22.28 3.93 -2.30
C VAL A 264 -22.70 4.78 -1.09
N SER A 265 -22.77 6.11 -1.26
CA SER A 265 -23.27 7.06 -0.26
C SER A 265 -24.74 7.47 -0.45
N ARG A 266 -25.40 6.97 -1.51
CA ARG A 266 -26.84 7.14 -1.72
C ARG A 266 -27.64 6.17 -0.86
#